data_AF-A0A7Y3K7I3-F1
#
_entry.id   AF-A0A7Y3K7I3-F1
#
_cell.length_a   1.000
_cell.length_b   1.000
_cell.length_c   1.000
_cell.angle_alpha   90.00
_cell.angle_beta   90.00
_cell.angle_gamma   90.00
#
_symmetry.space_group_name_H-M   'P 1'
#
loop_
_entity.id
_entity.type
_entity.pdbx_description
1 polymer ?
#
loop_
_entity_poly.entity_id
_entity_poly.type
_entity_poly.pdbx_seq_one_letter_code
_entity_poly.pdbx_strand_id
1 'polypeptide(L)'
;MAGLNENHRRHLLLTFQHVDETLSRTYAAVRQGQSDSPFQALKYDITLDQDRLIAAYLNELRQAMARIIHTHGMTIPEPQISALWAFRNALLGISNTIEELRPQYMAGYGPVDESAKADLQTISAELLNILDQLGQSLTEAPGRDK
;
A
#
# COMPACT_ATOMS: atom_id res chain seq x y z
N MET A 1 3.87 -6.83 -43.18
CA MET A 1 3.11 -5.97 -42.25
C MET A 1 4.12 -5.33 -41.30
N ALA A 2 4.12 -4.00 -41.18
CA ALA A 2 5.04 -3.30 -40.30
C ALA A 2 4.62 -3.54 -38.84
N GLY A 3 5.37 -4.40 -38.14
CA GLY A 3 5.15 -4.69 -36.72
C GLY A 3 5.52 -3.50 -35.82
N LEU A 4 5.11 -3.56 -34.55
CA LEU A 4 5.56 -2.60 -33.54
C LEU A 4 7.10 -2.63 -33.46
N ASN A 5 7.72 -1.44 -33.62
CA ASN A 5 9.15 -1.28 -33.37
C ASN A 5 9.42 -1.24 -31.85
N GLU A 6 10.70 -1.21 -31.47
CA GLU A 6 11.09 -1.24 -30.05
C GLU A 6 10.57 -0.05 -29.25
N ASN A 7 10.59 1.15 -29.85
CA ASN A 7 10.05 2.35 -29.20
C ASN A 7 8.54 2.23 -28.94
N HIS A 8 7.79 1.68 -29.89
CA HIS A 8 6.36 1.43 -29.73
C HIS A 8 6.09 0.40 -28.63
N ARG A 9 6.86 -0.70 -28.57
CA ARG A 9 6.74 -1.72 -27.52
C ARG A 9 7.05 -1.16 -26.14
N ARG A 10 8.14 -0.39 -26.02
CA ARG A 10 8.51 0.25 -24.75
C ARG A 10 7.45 1.23 -24.28
N HIS A 11 6.94 2.08 -25.19
CA HIS A 11 5.87 3.01 -24.84
C HIS A 11 4.61 2.28 -24.40
N LEU A 12 4.20 1.24 -25.14
CA LEU A 12 3.04 0.41 -24.79
C LEU A 12 3.18 -0.25 -23.42
N LEU A 13 4.35 -0.79 -23.09
CA LEU A 13 4.62 -1.40 -21.79
C LEU A 13 4.53 -0.36 -20.65
N LEU A 14 5.12 0.82 -20.84
CA LEU A 14 5.02 1.92 -19.87
C LEU A 14 3.57 2.38 -19.68
N THR A 15 2.79 2.44 -20.76
CA THR A 15 1.36 2.76 -20.68
C THR A 15 0.59 1.69 -19.89
N PHE A 16 0.82 0.41 -20.16
CA PHE A 16 0.15 -0.67 -19.44
C PHE A 16 0.52 -0.70 -17.95
N GLN A 17 1.79 -0.44 -17.61
CA GLN A 17 2.22 -0.29 -16.22
C GLN A 17 1.50 0.87 -15.54
N HIS A 18 1.43 2.04 -16.19
CA HIS A 18 0.75 3.20 -15.64
C HIS A 18 -0.75 2.98 -15.44
N VAL A 19 -1.40 2.31 -16.40
CA VAL A 19 -2.82 1.92 -16.29
C VAL A 19 -3.03 0.99 -15.10
N ASP A 20 -2.25 -0.08 -14.99
CA ASP A 20 -2.40 -1.05 -13.91
C ASP A 20 -2.12 -0.44 -12.54
N GLU A 21 -1.10 0.40 -12.41
CA GLU A 21 -0.77 1.11 -11.16
C GLU A 21 -1.92 2.05 -10.75
N THR A 22 -2.44 2.83 -11.70
CA THR A 22 -3.53 3.79 -11.44
C THR A 22 -4.82 3.09 -11.02
N LEU A 23 -5.16 1.98 -11.69
CA LEU A 23 -6.32 1.17 -11.35
C LEU A 23 -6.16 0.51 -9.98
N SER A 24 -4.99 -0.09 -9.71
CA SER A 24 -4.70 -0.74 -8.44
C SER A 24 -4.76 0.24 -7.27
N ARG A 25 -4.17 1.44 -7.43
CA ARG A 25 -4.22 2.50 -6.42
C ARG A 25 -5.65 2.98 -6.15
N THR A 26 -6.41 3.23 -7.21
CA THR A 26 -7.80 3.71 -7.09
C THR A 26 -8.70 2.67 -6.43
N TYR A 27 -8.60 1.41 -6.86
CA TYR A 27 -9.39 0.32 -6.30
C TYR A 27 -9.00 0.02 -4.86
N ALA A 28 -7.71 0.10 -4.50
CA ALA A 28 -7.26 -0.01 -3.12
C ALA A 28 -7.82 1.12 -2.24
N ALA A 29 -7.83 2.36 -2.72
CA ALA A 29 -8.39 3.49 -1.97
C ALA A 29 -9.90 3.34 -1.69
N VAL A 30 -10.65 2.83 -2.68
CA VAL A 30 -12.05 2.45 -2.51
C VAL A 30 -12.22 1.42 -1.39
N ARG A 31 -11.41 0.35 -1.41
CA ARG A 31 -11.49 -0.69 -0.37
C ARG A 31 -11.00 -0.22 0.99
N GLN A 32 -10.08 0.75 1.05
CA GLN A 32 -9.70 1.40 2.31
C GLN A 32 -10.87 2.18 2.94
N GLY A 33 -11.84 2.66 2.15
CA GLY A 33 -13.10 3.21 2.66
C GLY A 33 -13.96 2.21 3.43
N GLN A 34 -13.68 0.90 3.33
CA GLN A 34 -14.31 -0.14 4.16
C GLN A 34 -13.60 -0.35 5.50
N SER A 35 -12.49 0.34 5.78
CA SER A 35 -11.79 0.20 7.07
C SER A 35 -12.58 0.82 8.22
N ASP A 36 -12.21 0.56 9.47
CA ASP A 36 -12.73 1.33 10.62
C ASP A 36 -11.79 2.51 10.97
N SER A 37 -11.03 3.01 9.99
CA SER A 37 -10.07 4.09 10.22
C SER A 37 -10.79 5.38 10.63
N PRO A 38 -10.37 6.04 11.73
CA PRO A 38 -10.93 7.33 12.12
C PRO A 38 -10.55 8.48 11.16
N PHE A 39 -9.62 8.25 10.23
CA PHE A 39 -9.09 9.25 9.30
C PHE A 39 -9.50 9.01 7.84
N GLN A 40 -10.65 8.37 7.59
CA GLN A 40 -11.10 8.08 6.23
C GLN A 40 -11.31 9.33 5.39
N ALA A 41 -10.65 9.37 4.23
CA ALA A 41 -10.80 10.45 3.26
C ALA A 41 -12.03 10.28 2.36
N LEU A 42 -12.51 9.04 2.18
CA LEU A 42 -13.60 8.70 1.25
C LEU A 42 -14.77 8.10 2.00
N LYS A 43 -15.99 8.50 1.61
CA LYS A 43 -17.20 7.79 2.00
C LYS A 43 -17.32 6.53 1.13
N TYR A 44 -17.53 5.38 1.77
CA TYR A 44 -17.80 4.15 1.04
C TYR A 44 -19.28 4.11 0.61
N ASP A 45 -19.55 4.42 -0.66
CA ASP A 45 -20.89 4.43 -1.27
C ASP A 45 -21.08 3.35 -2.36
N ILE A 46 -20.14 2.41 -2.44
CA ILE A 46 -20.14 1.32 -3.41
C ILE A 46 -20.89 0.11 -2.86
N THR A 47 -21.86 -0.40 -3.61
CA THR A 47 -22.58 -1.62 -3.24
C THR A 47 -21.71 -2.87 -3.48
N LEU A 48 -22.03 -3.98 -2.81
CA LEU A 48 -21.30 -5.24 -3.01
C LEU A 48 -21.32 -5.71 -4.48
N ASP A 49 -22.43 -5.48 -5.20
CA ASP A 49 -22.56 -5.85 -6.61
C ASP A 49 -21.71 -4.95 -7.52
N GLN A 50 -21.63 -3.66 -7.21
CA GLN A 50 -20.74 -2.73 -7.92
C GLN A 50 -19.27 -3.09 -7.70
N ASP A 51 -18.88 -3.43 -6.47
CA ASP A 51 -17.50 -3.85 -6.16
C ASP A 51 -17.10 -5.11 -6.94
N ARG A 52 -17.98 -6.12 -6.97
CA ARG A 52 -17.78 -7.34 -7.78
C ARG A 52 -17.68 -7.04 -9.26
N LEU A 53 -18.53 -6.16 -9.78
CA LEU A 53 -18.52 -5.76 -11.19
C LEU A 53 -17.21 -5.06 -11.55
N ILE A 54 -16.75 -4.13 -10.72
CA ILE A 54 -15.47 -3.43 -10.89
C ILE A 54 -14.32 -4.45 -10.91
N ALA A 55 -14.25 -5.34 -9.91
CA ALA A 55 -13.20 -6.35 -9.83
C ALA A 55 -13.14 -7.26 -11.07
N ALA A 56 -14.30 -7.66 -11.60
CA ALA A 56 -14.39 -8.48 -12.81
C ALA A 56 -13.81 -7.77 -14.04
N TYR A 57 -14.22 -6.52 -14.29
CA TYR A 57 -13.71 -5.75 -15.44
C TYR A 57 -12.22 -5.37 -15.30
N LEU A 58 -11.75 -5.10 -14.07
CA LEU A 58 -10.31 -4.88 -13.84
C LEU A 58 -9.50 -6.14 -14.18
N ASN A 59 -10.00 -7.32 -13.82
CA ASN A 59 -9.35 -8.58 -14.18
C ASN A 59 -9.37 -8.84 -15.69
N GLU A 60 -10.51 -8.59 -16.36
CA GLU A 60 -10.61 -8.73 -17.82
C GLU A 60 -9.62 -7.81 -18.55
N LEU A 61 -9.50 -6.55 -18.11
CA LEU A 61 -8.55 -5.59 -18.67
C LEU A 61 -7.10 -6.06 -18.49
N ARG A 62 -6.73 -6.55 -17.31
CA ARG A 62 -5.39 -7.10 -17.05
C ARG A 62 -5.08 -8.31 -17.92
N GLN A 63 -6.04 -9.22 -18.10
CA GLN A 63 -5.91 -10.35 -19.02
C GLN A 63 -5.71 -9.90 -20.47
N ALA A 64 -6.43 -8.87 -20.91
CA ALA A 64 -6.25 -8.29 -22.23
C ALA A 64 -4.85 -7.67 -22.41
N MET A 65 -4.37 -6.90 -21.43
CA MET A 65 -3.02 -6.33 -21.44
C MET A 65 -1.94 -7.44 -21.51
N ALA A 66 -2.04 -8.46 -20.66
CA ALA A 66 -1.11 -9.60 -20.65
C ALA A 66 -1.07 -10.34 -22.00
N ARG A 67 -2.24 -10.58 -22.61
CA ARG A 67 -2.34 -11.19 -23.94
C ARG A 67 -1.68 -10.34 -25.03
N ILE A 68 -1.86 -9.01 -24.99
CA ILE A 68 -1.24 -8.09 -25.94
C ILE A 68 0.29 -8.09 -25.77
N ILE A 69 0.77 -8.06 -24.53
CA ILE A 69 2.19 -8.17 -24.20
C ILE A 69 2.80 -9.44 -24.83
N HIS A 70 2.17 -10.58 -24.58
CA HIS A 70 2.59 -11.87 -25.11
C HIS A 70 2.58 -11.90 -26.65
N THR A 71 1.49 -11.46 -27.29
CA THR A 71 1.34 -11.44 -28.75
C THR A 71 2.44 -10.64 -29.46
N HIS A 72 2.95 -9.60 -28.81
CA HIS A 72 4.00 -8.75 -29.37
C HIS A 72 5.42 -9.07 -28.85
N GLY A 73 5.60 -10.19 -28.14
CA GLY A 73 6.91 -10.63 -27.64
C GLY A 73 7.54 -9.69 -26.61
N MET A 74 6.72 -8.90 -25.91
CA MET A 74 7.18 -8.04 -24.82
C MET A 74 7.30 -8.86 -23.53
N THR A 75 8.21 -8.46 -22.64
CA THR A 75 8.42 -9.12 -21.34
C THR A 75 7.81 -8.28 -20.22
N ILE A 76 7.05 -8.92 -19.33
CA ILE A 76 6.58 -8.29 -18.09
C ILE A 76 7.76 -8.34 -17.09
N PRO A 77 8.17 -7.22 -16.49
CA PRO A 77 9.21 -7.24 -15.47
C PRO A 77 8.70 -7.98 -14.23
N GLU A 78 9.52 -8.90 -13.73
CA GLU A 78 9.25 -9.61 -12.48
C GLU A 78 9.24 -8.64 -11.29
N PRO A 79 8.33 -8.80 -10.30
CA PRO A 79 8.36 -8.03 -9.07
C PRO A 79 9.71 -8.19 -8.36
N GLN A 80 10.41 -7.06 -8.16
CA GLN A 80 11.74 -7.07 -7.52
C GLN A 80 11.68 -6.88 -6.00
N ILE A 81 10.51 -6.48 -5.48
CA ILE A 81 10.34 -6.10 -4.08
C ILE A 81 9.39 -7.08 -3.40
N SER A 82 9.84 -7.70 -2.31
CA SER A 82 8.98 -8.55 -1.48
C SER A 82 7.91 -7.71 -0.79
N ALA A 83 6.65 -8.16 -0.86
CA ALA A 83 5.53 -7.52 -0.16
C ALA A 83 5.76 -7.49 1.36
N LEU A 84 6.32 -8.57 1.91
CA LEU A 84 6.66 -8.65 3.34
C LEU A 84 7.77 -7.67 3.71
N TRP A 85 8.80 -7.54 2.85
CA TRP A 85 9.85 -6.55 3.05
C TRP A 85 9.29 -5.12 3.02
N ALA A 86 8.44 -4.81 2.03
CA ALA A 86 7.82 -3.48 1.90
C ALA A 86 6.95 -3.15 3.12
N PHE A 87 6.16 -4.12 3.62
CA PHE A 87 5.35 -3.96 4.81
C PHE A 87 6.19 -3.69 6.06
N ARG A 88 7.25 -4.48 6.28
CA ARG A 88 8.18 -4.27 7.40
C ARG A 88 8.86 -2.90 7.34
N ASN A 89 9.28 -2.48 6.15
CA ASN A 89 9.87 -1.15 5.96
C ASN A 89 8.85 -0.04 6.27
N ALA A 90 7.58 -0.22 5.92
CA ALA A 90 6.52 0.71 6.29
C ALA A 90 6.32 0.78 7.82
N LEU A 91 6.34 -0.35 8.53
CA LEU A 91 6.26 -0.37 10.00
C LEU A 91 7.39 0.44 10.65
N LEU A 92 8.63 0.32 10.15
CA LEU A 92 9.75 1.11 10.66
C LEU A 92 9.53 2.62 10.50
N GLY A 93 9.00 3.04 9.34
CA GLY A 93 8.65 4.44 9.10
C GLY A 93 7.58 4.94 10.07
N ILE A 94 6.53 4.15 10.29
CA ILE A 94 5.44 4.48 11.21
C ILE A 94 5.96 4.56 12.65
N SER A 95 6.79 3.61 13.10
CA SER A 95 7.37 3.65 14.45
C SER A 95 8.17 4.92 14.69
N ASN A 96 8.94 5.40 13.70
CA ASN A 96 9.65 6.67 13.80
C ASN A 96 8.69 7.86 13.95
N THR A 97 7.61 7.90 13.17
CA THR A 97 6.58 8.96 13.29
C THR A 97 5.90 8.93 14.66
N ILE A 98 5.68 7.76 15.25
CA ILE A 98 5.08 7.64 16.59
C ILE A 98 6.08 8.02 17.69
N GLU A 99 7.37 7.72 17.52
CA GLU A 99 8.44 8.17 18.42
C GLU A 99 8.51 9.69 18.52
N GLU A 100 8.19 10.42 17.44
CA GLU A 100 8.12 11.89 17.43
C GLU A 100 7.00 12.45 18.34
N LEU A 101 6.06 11.63 18.81
CA LEU A 101 5.07 12.03 19.81
C LEU A 101 5.66 12.10 21.24
N ARG A 102 6.87 11.59 21.48
CA ARG A 102 7.46 11.62 22.82
C ARG A 102 7.73 13.05 23.29
N PRO A 103 7.69 13.30 24.62
CA PRO A 103 7.77 14.66 25.16
C PRO A 103 8.97 15.48 24.69
N GLN A 104 10.15 14.86 24.54
CA GLN A 104 11.36 15.57 24.11
C GLN A 104 11.25 16.12 22.68
N TYR A 105 10.47 15.49 21.81
CA TYR A 105 10.23 15.98 20.44
C TYR A 105 9.07 16.95 20.41
N MET A 106 7.99 16.67 21.17
CA MET A 106 6.84 17.56 21.27
C MET A 106 7.17 18.93 21.87
N ALA A 107 8.22 19.03 22.69
CA ALA A 107 8.74 20.30 23.20
C ALA A 107 9.16 21.28 22.10
N GLY A 108 9.45 20.79 20.88
CA GLY A 108 9.70 21.63 19.70
C GLY A 108 8.49 22.43 19.22
N TYR A 109 7.28 22.02 19.62
CA TYR A 109 6.01 22.68 19.26
C TYR A 109 5.46 23.59 20.38
N GLY A 110 6.17 23.69 21.52
CA GLY A 110 5.80 24.53 22.65
C GLY A 110 6.10 23.87 24.01
N PRO A 111 5.94 24.60 25.13
CA PRO A 111 6.12 24.04 26.46
C PRO A 111 5.16 22.86 26.71
N VAL A 112 5.69 21.77 27.25
CA VAL A 112 4.94 20.57 27.64
C VAL A 112 4.98 20.45 29.17
N ASP A 113 3.84 20.58 29.83
CA ASP A 113 3.74 20.42 31.29
C ASP A 113 3.85 18.95 31.72
N GLU A 114 4.04 18.70 33.02
CA GLU A 114 4.26 17.34 33.53
C GLU A 114 3.09 16.38 33.28
N SER A 115 1.85 16.88 33.23
CA SER A 115 0.69 16.03 32.90
C SER A 115 0.76 15.60 31.44
N ALA A 116 0.99 16.55 30.54
CA ALA A 116 1.12 16.28 29.11
C ALA A 116 2.32 15.38 28.80
N LYS A 117 3.43 15.48 29.55
CA LYS A 117 4.58 14.57 29.41
C LYS A 117 4.17 13.12 29.70
N ALA A 118 3.44 12.87 30.78
CA ALA A 118 2.98 11.54 31.15
C ALA A 118 1.99 10.96 30.12
N ASP A 119 1.08 11.80 29.62
CA ASP A 119 0.11 11.39 28.58
C ASP A 119 0.82 11.01 27.28
N LEU A 120 1.74 11.85 26.79
CA LEU A 120 2.51 11.58 25.57
C LEU A 120 3.39 10.32 25.68
N GLN A 121 3.97 10.05 26.85
CA GLN A 121 4.70 8.81 27.10
C GLN A 121 3.77 7.59 27.01
N THR A 122 2.58 7.68 27.60
CA THR A 122 1.59 6.60 27.58
C THR A 122 1.10 6.33 26.16
N ILE A 123 0.72 7.37 25.43
CA ILE A 123 0.24 7.28 24.03
C ILE A 123 1.30 6.65 23.13
N SER A 124 2.54 7.18 23.17
CA SER A 124 3.61 6.66 22.32
C SER A 124 3.97 5.20 22.67
N ALA A 125 4.02 4.85 23.95
CA ALA A 125 4.31 3.48 24.38
C ALA A 125 3.22 2.48 23.94
N GLU A 126 1.94 2.84 24.07
CA GLU A 126 0.83 1.99 23.64
C GLU A 126 0.91 1.67 22.15
N LEU A 127 1.08 2.70 21.33
CA LEU A 127 1.11 2.55 19.88
C LEU A 127 2.35 1.78 19.39
N LEU A 128 3.52 2.06 19.96
CA LEU A 128 4.77 1.34 19.62
C LEU A 128 4.68 -0.14 19.99
N ASN A 129 4.08 -0.48 21.13
CA ASN A 129 3.91 -1.87 21.54
C ASN A 129 3.00 -2.65 20.56
N ILE A 130 1.95 -2.03 20.02
CA ILE A 130 1.10 -2.65 18.99
C ILE A 130 1.91 -2.95 17.71
N LEU A 131 2.74 -2.00 17.27
CA LEU A 131 3.58 -2.18 16.08
C LEU A 131 4.65 -3.26 16.28
N ASP A 132 5.25 -3.33 17.47
CA ASP A 132 6.24 -4.36 17.82
C ASP A 132 5.62 -5.76 17.81
N GLN A 133 4.44 -5.94 18.40
CA GLN A 133 3.72 -7.21 18.38
C GLN A 133 3.37 -7.66 16.96
N LEU A 134 2.94 -6.74 16.11
CA LEU A 134 2.69 -7.01 14.69
C LEU A 134 3.98 -7.44 13.96
N GLY A 135 5.09 -6.72 14.18
CA GLY A 135 6.39 -7.03 13.58
C GLY A 135 6.93 -8.41 13.99
N GLN A 136 6.80 -8.77 15.27
CA GLN A 136 7.18 -10.08 15.79
C GLN A 136 6.36 -11.21 15.18
N SER A 137 5.03 -11.06 15.13
CA SER A 137 4.11 -12.04 14.54
C SER A 137 4.42 -12.34 13.07
N LEU A 138 4.88 -11.34 12.32
CA LEU A 138 5.29 -11.48 10.92
C LEU A 138 6.66 -12.14 10.73
N THR A 139 7.44 -12.33 11.79
CA THR A 139 8.72 -13.04 11.78
C THR A 139 8.55 -14.50 12.18
N GLU A 140 7.57 -14.79 13.04
CA GLU A 140 7.24 -16.12 13.52
C GLU A 140 6.36 -16.94 12.56
N ALA A 141 5.69 -16.29 11.60
CA ALA A 141 4.90 -16.98 10.58
C ALA A 141 5.82 -17.77 9.62
N PRO A 142 5.74 -19.12 9.58
CA PRO A 142 6.47 -19.88 8.57
C PRO A 142 5.93 -19.48 7.19
N GLY A 143 6.83 -19.08 6.29
CA GLY A 143 6.49 -18.75 4.91
C GLY A 143 5.69 -19.89 4.27
N ARG A 144 4.39 -19.69 4.11
CA ARG A 144 3.57 -20.57 3.27
C ARG A 144 3.75 -20.11 1.84
N ASP A 145 4.83 -20.57 1.24
CA ASP A 145 4.94 -20.64 -0.21
C ASP A 145 4.17 -21.88 -0.67
N LYS A 146 3.07 -21.66 -1.38
CA LYS A 146 2.48 -22.61 -2.33
C LYS A 146 1.94 -21.86 -3.53
#